data_AF-A0A2I6S7U7-F1
#
_entry.id   AF-A0A2I6S7U7-F1
#
_cell.length_a   1.000
_cell.length_b   1.000
_cell.length_c   1.000
_cell.angle_alpha   90.00
_cell.angle_beta   90.00
_cell.angle_gamma   90.00
#
_symmetry.space_group_name_H-M   'P 1'
#
loop_
_entity.id
_entity.type
_entity.pdbx_description
1 polymer ?
#
loop_
_entity_poly.entity_id
_entity_poly.type
_entity_poly.pdbx_seq_one_letter_code
_entity_poly.pdbx_strand_id
1 'polypeptide(L)'
;MKPANVRLQIHFDLQLAVPDELATMDPQQLKARLAEMLGAMVLQGLPTIAGKQLARAGVELRAHAHAIQATALSPTSSVERDELVTAAPHLTDAELEGLVARAGHALPEAASDRLRALRRHGLAIANEFRLVPCVVHAMMSNEQPGTLEASLNLTNGSVMIEAHERSKRLLAGQEDVAVEIAGVDEHLPANYAGHTISGPVIEVTVAEISRHRDALLGLWQQGA
;
A
#
# COMPACT_ATOMS: atom_id res chain seq x y z
N MET A 1 9.26 -46.31 23.56
CA MET A 1 9.48 -44.85 23.46
C MET A 1 8.22 -44.13 23.90
N LYS A 2 8.31 -43.13 24.79
CA LYS A 2 7.14 -42.30 25.13
C LYS A 2 6.81 -41.42 23.92
N PRO A 3 5.54 -41.32 23.48
CA PRO A 3 5.17 -40.43 22.38
C PRO A 3 5.59 -38.99 22.71
N ALA A 4 6.21 -38.31 21.76
CA ALA A 4 6.63 -36.92 21.94
C ALA A 4 5.40 -36.02 21.93
N ASN A 5 5.10 -35.39 23.06
CA ASN A 5 4.06 -34.38 23.13
C ASN A 5 4.57 -33.10 22.46
N VAL A 6 3.90 -32.66 21.40
CA VAL A 6 4.21 -31.42 20.67
C VAL A 6 3.17 -30.37 20.99
N ARG A 7 3.60 -29.13 21.26
CA ARG A 7 2.72 -27.98 21.44
C ARG A 7 2.58 -27.23 20.13
N LEU A 8 1.36 -27.14 19.61
CA LEU A 8 1.01 -26.31 18.46
C LEU A 8 0.24 -25.07 18.95
N GLN A 9 0.65 -23.88 18.51
CA GLN A 9 -0.05 -22.62 18.75
C GLN A 9 -0.47 -22.00 17.42
N ILE A 10 -1.74 -21.65 17.30
CA ILE A 10 -2.32 -21.02 16.12
C ILE A 10 -2.95 -19.70 16.59
N HIS A 11 -2.55 -18.60 15.97
CA HIS A 11 -3.05 -17.26 16.30
C HIS A 11 -3.93 -16.76 15.15
N PHE A 12 -5.09 -16.22 15.50
CA PHE A 12 -5.97 -15.49 14.59
C PHE A 12 -6.05 -14.05 15.08
N ASP A 13 -5.82 -13.11 14.17
CA ASP A 13 -6.02 -11.69 14.42
C ASP A 13 -7.29 -11.24 13.68
N LEU A 14 -8.18 -10.58 14.40
CA LEU A 14 -9.50 -10.20 13.93
C LEU A 14 -9.66 -8.69 14.13
N GLN A 15 -9.72 -7.95 13.02
CA GLN A 15 -10.07 -6.54 13.05
C GLN A 15 -11.59 -6.42 12.97
N LEU A 16 -12.17 -5.77 13.97
CA LEU A 16 -13.61 -5.69 14.16
C LEU A 16 -14.06 -4.23 14.08
N ALA A 17 -15.06 -3.94 13.24
CA ALA A 17 -15.84 -2.72 13.37
C ALA A 17 -16.90 -2.96 14.45
N VAL A 18 -16.82 -2.23 15.57
CA VAL A 18 -17.71 -2.41 16.72
C VAL A 18 -18.65 -1.20 16.89
N PRO A 19 -19.88 -1.37 17.38
CA PRO A 19 -20.77 -0.26 17.72
C PRO A 19 -20.17 0.65 18.80
N ASP A 20 -20.56 1.92 18.83
CA ASP A 20 -20.07 2.94 19.78
C ASP A 20 -20.19 2.49 21.24
N GLU A 21 -21.27 1.76 21.56
CA GLU A 21 -21.52 1.17 22.88
C GLU A 21 -20.37 0.26 23.35
N LEU A 22 -19.80 -0.54 22.44
CA LEU A 22 -18.64 -1.39 22.73
C LEU A 22 -17.33 -0.60 22.67
N ALA A 23 -17.24 0.41 21.79
CA ALA A 23 -16.05 1.24 21.63
C ALA A 23 -15.69 2.03 22.89
N THR A 24 -16.68 2.38 23.71
CA THR A 24 -16.48 3.11 24.98
C THR A 24 -16.24 2.23 26.21
N MET A 25 -16.33 0.90 26.07
CA MET A 25 -16.15 0.00 27.20
C MET A 25 -14.70 -0.06 27.66
N ASP A 26 -14.50 -0.29 28.95
CA ASP A 26 -13.16 -0.60 29.44
C ASP A 26 -12.64 -1.92 28.81
N PRO A 27 -11.31 -2.10 28.66
CA PRO A 27 -10.76 -3.26 27.97
C PRO A 27 -11.18 -4.62 28.57
N GLN A 28 -11.43 -4.67 29.88
CA GLN A 28 -11.80 -5.90 30.56
C GLN A 28 -13.26 -6.28 30.28
N GLN A 29 -14.15 -5.28 30.26
CA GLN A 29 -15.56 -5.42 29.88
C GLN A 29 -15.71 -5.73 28.39
N LEU A 30 -14.98 -5.02 27.52
CA LEU A 30 -14.98 -5.27 26.08
C LEU A 30 -14.54 -6.71 25.78
N LYS A 31 -13.46 -7.17 26.42
CA LYS A 31 -13.00 -8.56 26.30
C LYS A 31 -14.06 -9.56 26.74
N ALA A 32 -14.70 -9.34 27.89
CA ALA A 32 -15.73 -10.24 28.41
C ALA A 32 -16.94 -10.28 27.46
N ARG A 33 -17.34 -9.13 26.92
CA ARG A 33 -18.49 -9.02 26.01
C ARG A 33 -18.21 -9.65 24.65
N LEU A 34 -17.03 -9.44 24.07
CA LEU A 34 -16.61 -10.10 22.84
C LEU A 34 -16.49 -11.62 23.02
N ALA A 35 -16.00 -12.08 24.17
CA ALA A 35 -15.96 -13.50 24.51
C ALA A 35 -17.35 -14.13 24.56
N GLU A 36 -18.32 -13.43 25.15
CA GLU A 36 -19.72 -13.85 25.20
C GLU A 36 -20.35 -13.89 23.79
N MET A 37 -20.10 -12.86 22.96
CA MET A 37 -20.61 -12.77 21.59
C MET A 37 -20.06 -13.86 20.66
N LEU A 38 -18.78 -14.19 20.77
CA LEU A 38 -18.19 -15.32 20.04
C LEU A 38 -18.83 -16.66 20.47
N GLY A 39 -19.21 -16.75 21.74
CA GLY A 39 -20.00 -17.84 22.31
C GLY A 39 -19.31 -19.20 22.28
N ALA A 40 -20.03 -20.21 22.79
CA ALA A 40 -19.52 -21.57 22.87
C ALA A 40 -19.22 -22.17 21.49
N MET A 41 -19.93 -21.75 20.44
CA MET A 41 -19.77 -22.31 19.09
C MET A 41 -18.37 -22.05 18.53
N VAL A 42 -17.82 -20.84 18.68
CA VAL A 42 -16.45 -20.53 18.19
C VAL A 42 -15.40 -21.11 19.15
N LEU A 43 -15.57 -20.89 20.45
CA LEU A 43 -14.58 -21.25 21.46
C LEU A 43 -14.43 -22.77 21.64
N GLN A 44 -15.51 -23.54 21.45
CA GLN A 44 -15.50 -25.01 21.52
C GLN A 44 -15.49 -25.68 20.14
N GLY A 45 -15.92 -24.97 19.08
CA GLY A 45 -15.90 -25.48 17.71
C GLY A 45 -14.51 -25.60 17.12
N LEU A 46 -13.64 -24.60 17.36
CA LEU A 46 -12.27 -24.59 16.85
C LEU A 46 -11.43 -25.81 17.32
N PRO A 47 -11.38 -26.16 18.62
CA PRO A 47 -10.74 -27.39 19.09
C PRO A 47 -11.32 -28.64 18.44
N THR A 48 -12.64 -28.68 18.23
CA THR A 48 -13.34 -29.83 17.63
C THR A 48 -12.95 -30.02 16.17
N ILE A 49 -12.89 -28.94 15.39
CA ILE A 49 -12.49 -28.97 13.97
C ILE A 49 -11.01 -29.34 13.86
N ALA A 50 -10.14 -28.70 14.64
CA ALA A 50 -8.71 -28.99 14.65
C ALA A 50 -8.44 -30.46 15.04
N GLY A 51 -9.09 -30.96 16.08
CA GLY A 51 -9.01 -32.37 16.49
C GLY A 51 -9.46 -33.33 15.39
N LYS A 52 -10.59 -33.05 14.72
CA LYS A 52 -11.06 -33.89 13.59
C LYS A 52 -10.09 -33.90 12.42
N GLN A 53 -9.49 -32.77 12.05
CA GLN A 53 -8.54 -32.72 10.94
C GLN A 53 -7.21 -33.37 11.30
N LEU A 54 -6.70 -33.15 12.50
CA LEU A 54 -5.46 -33.76 13.00
C LEU A 54 -5.59 -35.27 13.20
N ALA A 55 -6.76 -35.75 13.62
CA ALA A 55 -7.04 -37.18 13.75
C ALA A 55 -6.94 -37.94 12.41
N ARG A 56 -7.24 -37.28 11.28
CA ARG A 56 -7.02 -37.86 9.93
C ARG A 56 -5.56 -38.21 9.66
N ALA A 57 -4.64 -37.55 10.35
CA ALA A 57 -3.20 -37.78 10.29
C ALA A 57 -2.66 -38.55 11.51
N GLY A 58 -3.54 -39.16 12.32
CA GLY A 58 -3.15 -39.94 13.51
C GLY A 58 -2.73 -39.10 14.72
N VAL A 59 -2.98 -37.78 14.71
CA VAL A 59 -2.63 -36.87 15.81
C VAL A 59 -3.84 -36.67 16.73
N GLU A 60 -3.68 -37.02 17.99
CA GLU A 60 -4.72 -36.90 19.02
C GLU A 60 -4.59 -35.58 19.79
N LEU A 61 -5.67 -34.79 19.85
CA LEU A 61 -5.73 -33.58 20.67
C LEU A 61 -5.94 -33.95 22.14
N ARG A 62 -4.90 -33.84 22.97
CA ARG A 62 -4.92 -34.23 24.38
C ARG A 62 -5.47 -33.17 25.33
N ALA A 63 -5.23 -31.89 25.00
CA ALA A 63 -5.66 -30.75 25.79
C ALA A 63 -5.75 -29.53 24.88
N HIS A 64 -6.60 -28.58 25.23
CA HIS A 64 -6.64 -27.27 24.58
C HIS A 64 -6.83 -26.20 25.66
N ALA A 65 -6.28 -25.03 25.40
CA ALA A 65 -6.52 -23.82 26.18
C ALA A 65 -6.70 -22.68 25.18
N HIS A 66 -7.64 -21.78 25.46
CA HIS A 66 -7.82 -20.57 24.68
C HIS A 66 -7.64 -19.37 25.59
N ALA A 67 -7.05 -18.32 25.06
CA ALA A 67 -6.97 -17.02 25.71
C ALA A 67 -7.59 -16.00 24.77
N ILE A 68 -8.58 -15.26 25.25
CA ILE A 68 -9.12 -14.11 24.53
C ILE A 68 -8.39 -12.89 25.03
N GLN A 69 -7.90 -12.07 24.12
CA GLN A 69 -7.32 -10.77 24.40
C GLN A 69 -8.11 -9.77 23.57
N ALA A 70 -8.54 -8.68 24.18
CA ALA A 70 -9.11 -7.54 23.48
C ALA A 70 -8.33 -6.31 23.93
N THR A 71 -7.79 -5.58 22.98
CA THR A 71 -7.12 -4.32 23.21
C THR A 71 -7.95 -3.27 22.53
N ALA A 72 -8.44 -2.29 23.29
CA ALA A 72 -9.02 -1.10 22.69
C ALA A 72 -7.92 -0.43 21.87
N LEU A 73 -8.13 -0.34 20.56
CA LEU A 73 -7.21 0.36 19.70
C LEU A 73 -7.47 1.85 19.92
N SER A 74 -6.50 2.56 20.50
CA SER A 74 -6.58 4.01 20.56
C SER A 74 -6.83 4.54 19.15
N PRO A 75 -7.75 5.50 18.95
CA PRO A 75 -7.87 6.16 17.67
C PRO A 75 -6.50 6.64 17.28
N THR A 76 -6.06 6.25 16.08
CA THR A 76 -4.78 6.64 15.52
C THR A 76 -4.64 8.14 15.76
N SER A 77 -3.48 8.59 16.24
CA SER A 77 -3.09 9.99 16.09
C SER A 77 -3.43 10.37 14.65
N SER A 78 -4.38 11.30 14.48
CA SER A 78 -4.86 11.81 13.20
C SER A 78 -3.68 11.83 12.23
N VAL A 79 -3.69 10.95 11.22
CA VAL A 79 -2.66 11.00 10.19
C VAL A 79 -3.03 12.21 9.34
N GLU A 80 -2.17 13.22 9.36
CA GLU A 80 -2.41 14.44 8.62
C GLU A 80 -2.57 14.12 7.13
N ARG A 81 -3.50 14.82 6.47
CA ARG A 81 -3.81 14.59 5.06
C ARG A 81 -2.56 14.70 4.17
N ASP A 82 -1.69 15.65 4.49
CA ASP A 82 -0.43 15.85 3.77
C ASP A 82 0.49 14.62 3.85
N GLU A 83 0.49 13.90 4.98
CA GLU A 83 1.27 12.66 5.13
C GLU A 83 0.69 11.52 4.29
N LEU A 84 -0.64 11.43 4.21
CA LEU A 84 -1.34 10.47 3.35
C LEU A 84 -1.06 10.75 1.86
N VAL A 85 -1.15 12.02 1.45
CA VAL A 85 -0.85 12.47 0.09
C VAL A 85 0.60 12.20 -0.27
N THR A 86 1.53 12.51 0.64
CA THR A 86 2.97 12.22 0.45
C THR A 86 3.22 10.71 0.29
N ALA A 87 2.53 9.87 1.07
CA ALA A 87 2.71 8.43 1.04
C ALA A 87 2.04 7.76 -0.18
N ALA A 88 0.90 8.27 -0.63
CA ALA A 88 0.09 7.62 -1.64
C ALA A 88 -0.57 8.64 -2.58
N PRO A 89 0.23 9.44 -3.32
CA PRO A 89 -0.30 10.53 -4.13
C PRO A 89 -1.14 10.05 -5.31
N HIS A 90 -0.98 8.78 -5.69
CA HIS A 90 -1.77 8.13 -6.73
C HIS A 90 -3.21 7.84 -6.34
N LEU A 91 -3.57 7.90 -5.06
CA LEU A 91 -4.92 7.63 -4.57
C LEU A 91 -5.80 8.87 -4.66
N THR A 92 -7.07 8.69 -5.02
CA THR A 92 -8.13 9.72 -4.95
C THR A 92 -8.47 10.04 -3.50
N ASP A 93 -9.20 11.13 -3.26
CA ASP A 93 -9.58 11.53 -1.90
C ASP A 93 -10.39 10.46 -1.16
N ALA A 94 -11.35 9.84 -1.84
CA ALA A 94 -12.14 8.75 -1.28
C ALA A 94 -11.28 7.52 -0.94
N GLU A 95 -10.22 7.26 -1.71
CA GLU A 95 -9.30 6.16 -1.43
C GLU A 95 -8.30 6.48 -0.32
N LEU A 96 -7.91 7.74 -0.15
CA LEU A 96 -7.11 8.20 0.99
C LEU A 96 -7.88 8.03 2.31
N GLU A 97 -9.19 8.28 2.32
CA GLU A 97 -10.04 7.98 3.47
C GLU A 97 -9.99 6.47 3.81
N GLY A 98 -10.04 5.60 2.79
CA GLY A 98 -9.87 4.16 2.95
C GLY A 98 -8.47 3.74 3.42
N LEU A 99 -7.43 4.51 3.09
CA LEU A 99 -6.05 4.25 3.53
C LEU A 99 -5.90 4.36 5.04
N VAL A 100 -6.52 5.37 5.66
CA VAL A 100 -6.50 5.53 7.12
C VAL A 100 -7.13 4.32 7.80
N ALA A 101 -8.29 3.88 7.31
CA ALA A 101 -8.97 2.70 7.83
C ALA A 101 -8.13 1.42 7.68
N ARG A 102 -7.41 1.28 6.56
CA ARG A 102 -6.61 0.07 6.24
C ARG A 102 -5.24 0.02 6.91
N ALA A 103 -4.60 1.17 7.11
CA ALA A 103 -3.34 1.27 7.84
C ALA A 103 -3.50 0.85 9.31
N GLY A 104 -4.73 0.94 9.84
CA GLY A 104 -5.07 0.52 11.19
C GLY A 104 -4.36 1.36 12.25
N HIS A 105 -4.37 0.85 13.48
CA HIS A 105 -3.99 1.60 14.67
C HIS A 105 -2.53 1.42 15.10
N ALA A 106 -1.72 0.67 14.33
CA ALA A 106 -0.33 0.34 14.66
C ALA A 106 0.66 0.95 13.65
N LEU A 107 0.44 2.22 13.29
CA LEU A 107 1.43 2.96 12.51
C LEU A 107 2.68 3.24 13.37
N PRO A 108 3.89 3.07 12.81
CA PRO A 108 5.13 3.43 13.52
C PRO A 108 5.13 4.90 13.99
N GLU A 109 5.74 5.17 15.14
CA GLU A 109 5.90 6.55 15.65
C GLU A 109 6.94 7.34 14.83
N ALA A 110 7.99 6.66 14.36
CA ALA A 110 9.00 7.26 13.51
C ALA A 110 8.41 7.65 12.14
N ALA A 111 8.53 8.93 11.77
CA ALA A 111 7.88 9.48 10.57
C ALA A 111 8.27 8.76 9.27
N SER A 112 9.54 8.41 9.10
CA SER A 112 10.01 7.69 7.91
C SER A 112 9.43 6.28 7.80
N ASP A 113 9.33 5.55 8.91
CA ASP A 113 8.75 4.21 8.93
C ASP A 113 7.23 4.24 8.78
N ARG A 114 6.57 5.27 9.35
CA ARG A 114 5.15 5.53 9.14
C ARG A 114 4.82 5.80 7.68
N LEU A 115 5.58 6.68 7.03
CA LEU A 115 5.43 6.97 5.61
C LEU A 115 5.61 5.70 4.76
N ARG A 116 6.60 4.86 5.08
CA ARG A 116 6.83 3.58 4.40
C ARG A 116 5.67 2.59 4.62
N ALA A 117 5.10 2.56 5.83
CA ALA A 117 3.94 1.73 6.13
C ALA A 117 2.70 2.19 5.34
N LEU A 118 2.38 3.49 5.42
CA LEU A 118 1.28 4.11 4.66
C LEU A 118 1.44 3.86 3.16
N ARG A 119 2.64 4.02 2.62
CA ARG A 119 2.95 3.72 1.21
C ARG A 119 2.61 2.29 0.84
N ARG A 120 2.99 1.32 1.67
CA ARG A 120 2.71 -0.11 1.45
C ARG A 120 1.20 -0.39 1.43
N HIS A 121 0.45 0.22 2.35
CA HIS A 121 -1.00 0.09 2.37
C HIS A 121 -1.65 0.77 1.17
N GLY A 122 -1.17 1.96 0.78
CA GLY A 122 -1.70 2.71 -0.36
C GLY A 122 -1.48 2.01 -1.70
N LEU A 123 -0.36 1.31 -1.86
CA LEU A 123 -0.10 0.45 -3.02
C LEU A 123 -1.08 -0.74 -3.13
N ALA A 124 -1.68 -1.17 -2.03
CA ALA A 124 -2.62 -2.29 -2.01
C ALA A 124 -4.09 -1.87 -2.22
N ILE A 125 -4.39 -0.57 -2.32
CA ILE A 125 -5.76 -0.04 -2.50
C ILE A 125 -6.11 0.01 -3.98
N ALA A 126 -5.27 0.65 -4.80
CA ALA A 126 -5.45 0.72 -6.24
C ALA A 126 -4.60 -0.37 -6.91
N ASN A 127 -5.26 -1.34 -7.57
CA ASN A 127 -4.59 -2.43 -8.30
C ASN A 127 -4.51 -2.16 -9.81
N GLU A 128 -4.61 -0.89 -10.21
CA GLU A 128 -4.58 -0.46 -11.60
C GLU A 128 -3.40 0.47 -11.87
N PHE A 129 -2.97 0.54 -13.13
CA PHE A 129 -1.98 1.50 -13.57
C PHE A 129 -2.66 2.83 -13.87
N ARG A 130 -2.38 3.84 -13.05
CA ARG A 130 -2.86 5.21 -13.27
C ARG A 130 -1.85 5.95 -14.12
N LEU A 131 -2.14 6.01 -15.41
CA LEU A 131 -1.25 6.56 -16.42
C LEU A 131 -1.76 7.93 -16.87
N VAL A 132 -0.86 8.90 -16.94
CA VAL A 132 -1.13 10.22 -17.52
C VAL A 132 -0.20 10.40 -18.73
N PRO A 133 -0.73 10.71 -19.93
CA PRO A 133 0.10 11.01 -21.09
C PRO A 133 1.06 12.16 -20.82
N CYS A 134 2.30 12.03 -21.26
CA CYS A 134 3.34 13.02 -21.04
C CYS A 134 4.38 13.05 -22.17
N VAL A 135 5.18 14.11 -22.18
CA VAL A 135 6.32 14.26 -23.09
C VAL A 135 7.60 14.40 -22.28
N VAL A 136 8.57 13.55 -22.55
CA VAL A 136 9.91 13.66 -21.94
C VAL A 136 10.74 14.63 -22.76
N HIS A 137 11.36 15.59 -22.11
CA HIS A 137 12.39 16.47 -22.65
C HIS A 137 13.76 16.01 -22.15
N ALA A 138 14.66 15.71 -23.08
CA ALA A 138 15.99 15.20 -22.76
C ALA A 138 17.00 15.52 -23.86
N MET A 139 18.29 15.36 -23.53
CA MET A 139 19.36 15.34 -24.50
C MET A 139 19.46 13.97 -25.17
N MET A 140 19.44 13.95 -26.50
CA MET A 140 19.56 12.75 -27.31
C MET A 140 21.04 12.32 -27.44
N SER A 141 21.32 11.09 -27.89
CA SER A 141 22.70 10.59 -28.02
C SER A 141 23.56 11.31 -29.06
N ASN A 142 22.95 12.13 -29.91
CA ASN A 142 23.62 13.03 -30.85
C ASN A 142 23.87 14.43 -30.25
N GLU A 143 23.70 14.58 -28.93
CA GLU A 143 23.89 15.84 -28.19
C GLU A 143 22.98 16.98 -28.68
N GLN A 144 21.80 16.63 -29.21
CA GLN A 144 20.75 17.60 -29.52
C GLN A 144 19.58 17.42 -28.57
N PRO A 145 18.90 18.51 -28.16
CA PRO A 145 17.64 18.42 -27.44
C PRO A 145 16.60 17.66 -28.25
N GLY A 146 15.81 16.84 -27.58
CA GLY A 146 14.73 16.09 -28.21
C GLY A 146 13.64 15.72 -27.23
N THR A 147 12.55 15.20 -27.79
CA THR A 147 11.39 14.77 -27.02
C THR A 147 11.06 13.30 -27.28
N LEU A 148 10.46 12.66 -26.27
CA LEU A 148 9.89 11.31 -26.37
C LEU A 148 8.44 11.35 -25.88
N GLU A 149 7.53 10.76 -26.65
CA GLU A 149 6.17 10.49 -26.19
C GLU A 149 6.18 9.38 -25.14
N ALA A 150 5.44 9.58 -24.06
CA ALA A 150 5.42 8.65 -22.94
C ALA A 150 4.11 8.73 -22.13
N SER A 151 4.00 7.86 -21.13
CA SER A 151 2.98 7.92 -20.10
C SER A 151 3.62 7.85 -18.71
N LEU A 152 3.29 8.79 -17.82
CA LEU A 152 3.71 8.77 -16.42
C LEU A 152 2.79 7.87 -15.60
N ASN A 153 3.38 6.90 -14.89
CA ASN A 153 2.66 6.09 -13.91
C ASN A 153 2.63 6.78 -12.55
N LEU A 154 1.46 7.29 -12.15
CA LEU A 154 1.28 8.00 -10.89
C LEU A 154 1.57 7.11 -9.68
N THR A 155 1.39 5.79 -9.81
CA THR A 155 1.56 4.84 -8.71
C THR A 155 3.00 4.76 -8.27
N ASN A 156 3.98 4.72 -9.17
CA ASN A 156 5.40 4.48 -8.82
C ASN A 156 6.38 5.49 -9.42
N GLY A 157 5.91 6.39 -10.27
CA GLY A 157 6.70 7.41 -10.96
C GLY A 157 7.49 6.93 -12.17
N SER A 158 7.31 5.66 -12.60
CA SER A 158 7.94 5.19 -13.83
C SER A 158 7.35 5.90 -15.05
N VAL A 159 8.20 6.38 -15.95
CA VAL A 159 7.79 6.95 -17.22
C VAL A 159 7.92 5.89 -18.31
N MET A 160 6.79 5.54 -18.92
CA MET A 160 6.69 4.49 -19.92
C MET A 160 6.80 5.10 -21.32
N ILE A 161 7.94 4.91 -21.97
CA ILE A 161 8.17 5.41 -23.34
C ILE A 161 7.30 4.66 -24.35
N GLU A 162 6.66 5.41 -25.25
CA GLU A 162 5.81 4.87 -26.30
C GLU A 162 6.59 3.96 -27.26
N ALA A 163 5.92 2.93 -27.79
CA ALA A 163 6.61 1.84 -28.48
C ALA A 163 7.47 2.28 -29.67
N HIS A 164 7.04 3.32 -30.39
CA HIS A 164 7.74 3.86 -31.56
C HIS A 164 8.98 4.68 -31.18
N GLU A 165 9.04 5.19 -29.95
CA GLU A 165 10.11 6.05 -29.43
C GLU A 165 11.23 5.26 -28.72
N ARG A 166 10.96 4.01 -28.30
CA ARG A 166 11.90 3.18 -27.50
C ARG A 166 13.26 2.95 -28.15
N SER A 167 13.35 3.04 -29.47
CA SER A 167 14.61 2.87 -30.21
C SER A 167 15.54 4.09 -30.08
N LYS A 168 15.00 5.25 -29.70
CA LYS A 168 15.77 6.47 -29.53
C LYS A 168 16.68 6.37 -28.30
N ARG A 169 17.91 6.86 -28.45
CA ARG A 169 18.94 6.82 -27.41
C ARG A 169 19.11 8.21 -26.81
N LEU A 170 19.14 8.26 -25.48
CA LEU A 170 19.41 9.46 -24.70
C LEU A 170 20.88 9.54 -24.31
N LEU A 171 21.41 10.75 -24.16
CA LEU A 171 22.77 11.00 -23.67
C LEU A 171 22.93 10.42 -22.26
N ALA A 172 23.98 9.62 -22.05
CA ALA A 172 24.26 9.00 -20.75
C ALA A 172 24.71 10.05 -19.72
N GLY A 173 24.23 9.94 -18.48
CA GLY A 173 24.67 10.81 -17.38
C GLY A 173 24.18 12.25 -17.45
N GLN A 174 23.16 12.53 -18.25
CA GLN A 174 22.50 13.84 -18.24
C GLN A 174 21.69 14.03 -16.95
N GLU A 175 21.68 15.25 -16.42
CA GLU A 175 20.96 15.62 -15.20
C GLU A 175 19.64 16.37 -15.51
N ASP A 176 19.53 16.97 -16.70
CA ASP A 176 18.41 17.81 -17.12
C ASP A 176 17.33 17.03 -17.90
N VAL A 177 16.74 16.01 -17.27
CA VAL A 177 15.56 15.34 -17.83
C VAL A 177 14.30 15.87 -17.18
N ALA A 178 13.33 16.25 -17.99
CA ALA A 178 12.08 16.81 -17.53
C ALA A 178 10.89 16.15 -18.21
N VAL A 179 9.76 16.07 -17.51
CA VAL A 179 8.51 15.51 -18.01
C VAL A 179 7.47 16.63 -18.06
N GLU A 180 7.01 16.92 -19.26
CA GLU A 180 5.91 17.86 -19.52
C GLU A 180 4.60 17.08 -19.53
N ILE A 181 3.60 17.61 -18.83
CA ILE A 181 2.24 17.07 -18.80
C ILE A 181 1.28 18.19 -19.13
N ALA A 182 0.48 18.01 -20.17
CA ALA A 182 -0.50 19.00 -20.58
C ALA A 182 -1.49 19.28 -19.42
N GLY A 183 -1.61 20.54 -19.02
CA GLY A 183 -2.44 20.96 -17.89
C GLY A 183 -1.73 21.01 -16.53
N VAL A 184 -0.44 20.67 -16.49
CA VAL A 184 0.46 20.99 -15.36
C VAL A 184 1.40 22.09 -15.82
N ASP A 185 1.38 23.24 -15.13
CA ASP A 185 2.11 24.45 -15.56
C ASP A 185 3.64 24.32 -15.49
N GLU A 186 4.15 23.33 -14.75
CA GLU A 186 5.57 23.10 -14.51
C GLU A 186 6.04 21.77 -15.11
N HIS A 187 7.26 21.76 -15.63
CA HIS A 187 7.92 20.52 -16.03
C HIS A 187 8.40 19.77 -14.79
N LEU A 188 8.02 18.50 -14.68
CA LEU A 188 8.38 17.65 -13.56
C LEU A 188 9.84 17.17 -13.73
N PRO A 189 10.75 17.42 -12.78
CA PRO A 189 12.10 16.88 -12.84
C PRO A 189 12.06 15.34 -12.81
N ALA A 190 12.86 14.73 -13.67
CA ALA A 190 12.96 13.28 -13.81
C ALA A 190 14.41 12.81 -13.84
N ASN A 191 14.62 11.57 -13.40
CA ASN A 191 15.92 10.93 -13.41
C ASN A 191 16.02 9.96 -14.57
N TYR A 192 17.10 10.03 -15.33
CA TYR A 192 17.44 9.02 -16.34
C TYR A 192 18.45 8.01 -15.79
N ALA A 193 17.98 6.77 -15.57
CA ALA A 193 18.79 5.70 -14.99
C ALA A 193 19.54 4.85 -16.04
N GLY A 194 19.42 5.20 -17.32
CA GLY A 194 20.03 4.48 -18.44
C GLY A 194 19.01 3.80 -19.34
N HIS A 195 19.45 2.81 -20.10
CA HIS A 195 18.66 2.23 -21.17
C HIS A 195 18.60 0.70 -21.06
N THR A 196 17.40 0.15 -21.17
CA THR A 196 17.12 -1.29 -21.13
C THR A 196 16.70 -1.80 -22.50
N ILE A 197 16.44 -3.11 -22.62
CA ILE A 197 15.88 -3.69 -23.86
C ILE A 197 14.53 -3.07 -24.22
N SER A 198 13.76 -2.61 -23.22
CA SER A 198 12.46 -1.95 -23.39
C SER A 198 12.54 -0.44 -23.64
N GLY A 199 13.74 0.14 -23.74
CA GLY A 199 13.95 1.57 -23.97
C GLY A 199 14.57 2.32 -22.79
N PRO A 200 14.57 3.66 -22.83
CA PRO A 200 15.05 4.52 -21.75
C PRO A 200 14.31 4.27 -20.43
N VAL A 201 15.04 4.25 -19.31
CA VAL A 201 14.48 4.14 -17.97
C VAL A 201 14.49 5.53 -17.34
N ILE A 202 13.29 6.08 -17.17
CA ILE A 202 13.07 7.44 -16.66
C ILE A 202 12.08 7.37 -15.51
N GLU A 203 12.38 8.08 -14.43
CA GLU A 203 11.58 8.07 -13.21
C GLU A 203 11.36 9.50 -12.69
N VAL A 204 10.10 9.84 -12.42
CA VAL A 204 9.72 11.01 -11.64
C VAL A 204 9.58 10.59 -10.19
N THR A 205 10.10 11.37 -9.24
CA THR A 205 10.03 10.97 -7.84
C THR A 205 8.59 11.01 -7.31
N VAL A 206 8.26 10.13 -6.38
CA VAL A 206 6.92 10.14 -5.72
C VAL A 206 6.66 11.47 -5.00
N ALA A 207 7.71 12.10 -4.46
CA ALA A 207 7.60 13.43 -3.84
C ALA A 207 7.16 14.49 -4.85
N GLU A 208 7.65 14.41 -6.09
CA GLU A 208 7.27 15.32 -7.15
C GLU A 208 5.81 15.09 -7.58
N ILE A 209 5.42 13.83 -7.76
CA ILE A 209 4.01 13.47 -8.05
C ILE A 209 3.08 13.98 -6.95
N SER A 210 3.51 13.89 -5.68
CA SER A 210 2.74 14.38 -4.55
C SER A 210 2.51 15.89 -4.58
N ARG A 211 3.47 16.68 -5.05
CA ARG A 211 3.34 18.15 -5.15
C ARG A 211 2.27 18.55 -6.17
N HIS A 212 2.15 17.78 -7.24
CA HIS A 212 1.21 18.05 -8.34
C HIS A 212 0.00 17.11 -8.33
N ARG A 213 -0.27 16.43 -7.19
CA ARG A 213 -1.26 15.35 -7.07
C ARG A 213 -2.59 15.69 -7.72
N ASP A 214 -3.19 16.80 -7.31
CA ASP A 214 -4.59 17.10 -7.66
C ASP A 214 -4.73 17.36 -9.17
N ALA A 215 -3.76 18.04 -9.78
CA ALA A 215 -3.72 18.24 -11.22
C ALA A 215 -3.54 16.90 -11.97
N LEU A 216 -2.59 16.07 -11.51
CA LEU A 216 -2.30 14.78 -12.14
C LEU A 216 -3.47 13.79 -12.04
N LEU A 217 -4.13 13.71 -10.87
CA LEU A 217 -5.31 12.89 -10.69
C LEU A 217 -6.49 13.41 -11.50
N GLY A 218 -6.68 14.74 -11.57
CA GLY A 218 -7.70 15.34 -12.42
C GLY A 218 -7.52 14.96 -13.90
N LEU A 219 -6.29 15.02 -14.41
CA LEU A 219 -5.98 14.61 -15.78
C LEU A 219 -6.23 13.13 -16.02
N TRP A 220 -5.80 12.27 -15.09
CA TRP A 220 -6.07 10.83 -15.18
C TRP A 220 -7.58 10.53 -15.20
N GLN A 221 -8.36 11.18 -14.32
CA GLN A 221 -9.81 11.00 -14.25
C GLN A 221 -10.57 11.52 -15.49
N GLN A 222 -10.01 12.51 -16.19
CA GLN A 222 -10.59 13.05 -17.43
C GLN A 222 -10.26 12.18 -18.66
N GLY A 223 -9.12 11.48 -18.63
CA GLY A 223 -8.67 10.59 -19.70
C GLY A 223 -9.05 9.11 -19.54
N ALA A 224 -9.61 8.73 -18.39
CA ALA A 224 -10.09 7.38 -18.08
C ALA A 224 -11.44 7.05 -18.73
#